data_AF-A0A0E9LSC3-F1
#
_entry.id   AF-A0A0E9LSC3-F1
#
_cell.length_a   1.000
_cell.length_b   1.000
_cell.length_c   1.000
_cell.angle_alpha   90.00
_cell.angle_beta   90.00
_cell.angle_gamma   90.00
#
_symmetry.space_group_name_H-M   'P 1'
#
loop_
_entity.id
_entity.type
_entity.pdbx_description
1 polymer ?
#
loop_
_entity_poly.entity_id
_entity_poly.type
_entity_poly.pdbx_seq_one_letter_code
_entity_poly.pdbx_strand_id
1 'polypeptide(L)'
;MGDSAQEIVSIGLLFSQGKHDFSRVIAVTGSEVLKPGYLRYRLGASVSEIVAQGLTEGDLRIISGNVLTGDQVGSDGYLGFYHSQVTVIPEGAEHEFLGWACPGLENSVFPALSLAG
;
A
#
# COMPACT_ATOMS: atom_id res chain seq x y z
N MET A 1 1.13 -12.93 -11.23
CA MET A 1 -0.17 -13.49 -11.66
C MET A 1 -1.22 -12.75 -10.84
N GLY A 2 -1.87 -11.75 -11.43
CA GLY A 2 -2.88 -10.93 -10.73
C GLY A 2 -4.06 -11.79 -10.28
N ASP A 3 -4.81 -11.31 -9.29
CA ASP A 3 -5.85 -12.05 -8.57
C ASP A 3 -6.86 -12.78 -9.49
N SER A 4 -6.58 -14.07 -9.71
CA SER A 4 -7.28 -14.95 -10.66
C SER A 4 -8.81 -14.90 -10.55
N ALA A 5 -9.35 -14.72 -9.34
CA ALA A 5 -10.79 -14.70 -9.11
C ALA A 5 -11.51 -13.53 -9.81
N GLN A 6 -10.99 -12.30 -9.71
CA GLN A 6 -11.65 -11.13 -10.32
C GLN A 6 -11.60 -11.18 -11.85
N GLU A 7 -10.52 -11.75 -12.40
CA GLU A 7 -10.33 -11.90 -13.84
C GLU A 7 -11.30 -12.94 -14.42
N ILE A 8 -11.47 -14.07 -13.74
CA ILE A 8 -12.45 -15.10 -14.10
C ILE A 8 -13.87 -14.52 -14.08
N VAL A 9 -14.22 -13.74 -13.05
CA VAL A 9 -15.52 -13.08 -12.96
C VAL A 9 -15.74 -12.12 -14.13
N SER A 10 -14.73 -11.32 -14.48
CA SER A 10 -14.80 -10.36 -15.59
C SER A 10 -15.04 -11.07 -16.93
N ILE A 11 -14.35 -12.21 -17.15
CA ILE A 11 -14.55 -13.05 -18.34
C ILE A 11 -15.97 -13.67 -18.33
N GLY A 12 -16.45 -14.17 -17.19
CA GLY A 12 -17.81 -14.70 -17.07
C GLY A 12 -18.88 -13.66 -17.39
N LEU A 13 -18.70 -12.42 -16.91
CA LEU A 13 -19.58 -11.29 -17.21
C LEU A 13 -19.56 -10.92 -18.70
N LEU A 14 -18.40 -10.97 -19.34
CA LEU A 14 -18.28 -10.73 -20.79
C LEU A 14 -19.15 -11.72 -21.59
N PHE A 15 -19.09 -13.01 -21.26
CA PHE A 15 -19.92 -14.02 -21.95
C PHE A 15 -21.41 -13.91 -21.59
N SER A 16 -21.74 -13.52 -20.36
CA SER A 16 -23.13 -13.41 -19.91
C SER A 16 -23.84 -12.16 -20.42
N GLN A 17 -23.15 -11.01 -20.46
CA GLN A 17 -23.74 -9.70 -20.76
C GLN A 17 -23.31 -9.12 -22.12
N GLY A 18 -22.32 -9.73 -22.78
CA GLY A 18 -21.74 -9.23 -24.02
C GLY A 18 -20.95 -7.92 -23.86
N LYS A 19 -20.70 -7.48 -22.63
CA LYS A 19 -19.99 -6.23 -22.29
C LYS A 19 -18.86 -6.55 -21.31
N HIS A 20 -17.70 -5.95 -21.55
CA HIS A 20 -16.56 -6.06 -20.65
C HIS A 20 -16.68 -5.02 -19.53
N ASP A 21 -16.79 -5.47 -18.28
CA ASP A 21 -16.69 -4.60 -17.11
C ASP A 21 -15.23 -4.48 -16.66
N PHE A 22 -14.70 -3.26 -16.66
CA PHE A 22 -13.34 -2.96 -16.20
C PHE A 22 -13.29 -2.51 -14.73
N SER A 23 -14.40 -2.66 -14.02
CA SER A 23 -14.49 -2.40 -12.59
C SER A 23 -13.89 -3.57 -11.81
N ARG A 24 -12.96 -3.28 -10.91
CA ARG A 24 -12.35 -4.22 -9.98
C ARG A 24 -12.59 -3.78 -8.55
N VAL A 25 -12.55 -4.72 -7.61
CA VAL A 25 -12.55 -4.40 -6.19
C VAL A 25 -11.11 -4.37 -5.73
N ILE A 26 -10.69 -3.25 -5.15
CA ILE A 26 -9.33 -3.07 -4.64
C ILE A 26 -9.34 -2.88 -3.14
N ALA A 27 -8.29 -3.36 -2.48
CA ALA A 27 -8.05 -3.09 -1.06
C ALA A 27 -7.23 -1.81 -0.90
N VAL A 28 -7.66 -0.90 -0.02
CA VAL A 28 -6.88 0.27 0.39
C VAL A 28 -6.40 0.03 1.80
N THR A 29 -5.08 0.00 1.95
CA THR A 29 -4.41 -0.43 3.19
C THR A 29 -3.21 0.46 3.50
N GLY A 30 -2.64 0.28 4.69
CA GLY A 30 -1.48 1.03 5.15
C GLY A 30 -1.77 1.83 6.41
N SER A 31 -0.70 2.21 7.13
CA SER A 31 -0.80 2.92 8.42
C SER A 31 -1.38 4.33 8.26
N GLU A 32 -1.16 4.93 7.09
CA GLU A 32 -1.50 6.32 6.79
C GLU A 32 -2.88 6.48 6.13
N VAL A 33 -3.62 5.37 6.01
CA VAL A 33 -4.98 5.37 5.46
C VAL A 33 -5.99 5.51 6.60
N LEU A 34 -6.75 6.60 6.62
CA LEU A 34 -7.72 6.88 7.70
C LEU A 34 -8.88 5.88 7.74
N LYS A 35 -9.26 5.36 6.57
CA LYS A 35 -10.39 4.43 6.41
C LYS A 35 -9.97 3.26 5.52
N PRO A 36 -9.23 2.27 6.05
CA PRO A 36 -8.89 1.08 5.28
C PRO A 36 -10.15 0.30 4.92
N GLY A 37 -10.18 -0.25 3.71
CA GLY A 37 -11.38 -0.94 3.22
C GLY A 37 -11.28 -1.37 1.77
N TYR A 38 -12.41 -1.81 1.23
CA TYR A 38 -12.52 -2.24 -0.16
C TYR A 38 -13.30 -1.23 -0.97
N LEU A 39 -12.75 -0.87 -2.13
CA LEU A 39 -13.35 0.10 -3.04
C LEU A 39 -13.59 -0.52 -4.40
N ARG A 40 -14.66 -0.11 -5.07
CA ARG A 40 -14.83 -0.40 -6.49
C ARG A 40 -14.05 0.65 -7.28
N TYR A 41 -13.10 0.17 -8.08
CA TYR A 41 -12.18 0.98 -8.84
C TYR A 41 -12.22 0.58 -10.31
N ARG A 42 -11.91 1.50 -11.22
CA ARG A 42 -11.83 1.18 -12.65
C ARG A 42 -10.37 1.07 -13.08
N LEU A 43 -10.03 0.01 -13.80
CA LEU A 43 -8.69 -0.17 -14.36
C LEU A 43 -8.23 1.09 -15.12
N GLY A 44 -7.02 1.57 -14.81
CA GLY A 44 -6.44 2.77 -15.41
C GLY A 44 -6.91 4.11 -14.83
N ALA A 45 -7.78 4.12 -13.81
CA ALA A 45 -8.02 5.34 -13.05
C ALA A 45 -6.76 5.77 -12.27
N SER A 46 -6.75 7.00 -11.78
CA SER A 46 -5.65 7.56 -10.97
C SER A 46 -5.74 7.11 -9.53
N VAL A 47 -4.59 6.86 -8.89
CA VAL A 47 -4.53 6.52 -7.47
C VAL A 47 -4.94 7.71 -6.61
N SER A 48 -4.81 8.95 -7.11
CA SER A 48 -5.31 10.16 -6.45
C SER A 48 -6.78 10.05 -6.03
N GLU A 49 -7.63 9.42 -6.85
CA GLU A 49 -9.06 9.23 -6.54
C GLU A 49 -9.28 8.21 -5.41
N ILE A 50 -8.38 7.24 -5.29
CA ILE A 50 -8.41 6.24 -4.21
C ILE A 50 -8.04 6.90 -2.89
N VAL A 51 -6.97 7.70 -2.90
CA VAL A 51 -6.45 8.33 -1.68
C VAL A 51 -7.21 9.59 -1.26
N ALA A 52 -8.03 10.17 -2.14
CA ALA A 52 -8.92 11.29 -1.81
C ALA A 52 -9.91 10.97 -0.67
N GLN A 53 -10.09 9.70 -0.32
CA GLN A 53 -10.94 9.26 0.79
C GLN A 53 -10.35 9.55 2.18
N GLY A 54 -9.11 10.03 2.23
CA GLY A 54 -8.47 10.54 3.44
C GLY A 54 -7.19 9.80 3.76
N LEU A 55 -6.08 10.53 3.69
CA LEU A 55 -4.79 10.13 4.22
C LEU A 55 -4.44 10.98 5.44
N THR A 56 -3.56 10.48 6.29
CA THR A 56 -2.89 11.28 7.32
C THR A 56 -2.01 12.36 6.69
N GLU A 57 -1.63 13.38 7.46
CA GLU A 57 -0.70 14.42 7.01
C GLU A 57 0.75 13.93 7.14
N GLY A 58 1.61 14.26 6.17
CA GLY A 58 3.03 13.93 6.20
C GLY A 58 3.59 13.60 4.82
N ASP A 59 4.85 13.18 4.80
CA ASP A 59 5.48 12.62 3.61
C ASP A 59 5.05 11.14 3.48
N LEU A 60 4.36 10.83 2.38
CA LEU A 60 3.69 9.55 2.19
C LEU A 60 4.19 8.84 0.92
N ARG A 61 4.46 7.56 1.05
CA ARG A 61 4.70 6.66 -0.08
C ARG A 61 3.43 5.93 -0.47
N ILE A 62 2.97 6.17 -1.69
CA ILE A 62 1.85 5.46 -2.29
C ILE A 62 2.37 4.32 -3.17
N ILE A 63 1.94 3.11 -2.87
CA ILE A 63 2.38 1.88 -3.52
C ILE A 63 1.18 1.22 -4.22
N SER A 64 1.32 0.94 -5.50
CA SER A 64 0.43 0.04 -6.22
C SER A 64 0.85 -1.39 -5.95
N GLY A 65 0.02 -2.17 -5.25
CA GLY A 65 0.39 -3.47 -4.71
C GLY A 65 0.72 -3.41 -3.22
N ASN A 66 1.38 -4.45 -2.71
CA ASN A 66 1.87 -4.47 -1.32
C ASN A 66 3.27 -3.83 -1.24
N VAL A 67 3.77 -3.65 -0.02
CA VAL A 67 5.11 -3.11 0.24
C VAL A 67 6.24 -3.99 -0.31
N LEU A 68 6.03 -5.30 -0.47
CA LEU A 68 7.09 -6.26 -0.82
C LEU A 68 7.34 -6.38 -2.33
N THR A 69 6.28 -6.30 -3.14
CA THR A 69 6.29 -6.58 -4.58
C THR A 69 5.58 -5.49 -5.39
N GLY A 70 5.04 -4.46 -4.75
CA GLY A 70 4.36 -3.36 -5.40
C GLY A 70 5.31 -2.28 -5.88
N ASP A 71 4.78 -1.43 -6.75
CA ASP A 71 5.51 -0.32 -7.36
C ASP A 71 5.13 1.01 -6.69
N GLN A 72 6.12 1.87 -6.44
CA GLN A 72 5.87 3.24 -5.99
C GLN A 72 5.32 4.05 -7.17
N VAL A 73 4.12 4.60 -7.00
CA VAL A 73 3.39 5.28 -8.09
C VAL A 73 3.19 6.77 -7.85
N GLY A 74 3.45 7.26 -6.63
CA GLY A 74 3.22 8.67 -6.27
C GLY A 74 1.74 9.05 -6.24
N SER A 75 1.44 10.34 -6.03
CA SER A 75 0.06 10.85 -5.92
C SER A 75 -0.69 10.86 -7.26
N ASP A 76 0.02 11.17 -8.35
CA ASP A 76 -0.56 11.26 -9.70
C ASP A 76 -0.40 9.95 -10.51
N GLY A 77 0.00 8.88 -9.82
CA GLY A 77 0.22 7.58 -10.42
C GLY A 77 -1.06 6.81 -10.74
N TYR A 78 -0.87 5.64 -11.32
CA TYR A 78 -1.94 4.73 -11.70
C TYR A 78 -1.75 3.38 -11.05
N LEU A 79 -2.86 2.70 -10.75
CA LEU A 79 -2.81 1.33 -10.27
C LEU A 79 -2.32 0.41 -11.40
N GLY A 80 -1.29 -0.38 -11.12
CA GLY A 80 -0.77 -1.39 -12.04
C GLY A 80 -1.85 -2.40 -12.43
N PHE A 81 -1.80 -2.88 -13.68
CA PHE A 81 -2.85 -3.74 -14.25
C PHE A 81 -3.13 -5.02 -13.45
N TYR A 82 -2.08 -5.61 -12.86
CA TYR A 82 -2.18 -6.84 -12.05
C TYR A 82 -2.30 -6.58 -10.55
N HIS A 83 -2.29 -5.32 -10.12
CA HIS A 83 -2.41 -4.95 -8.72
C HIS A 83 -3.87 -4.74 -8.35
N SER A 84 -4.26 -5.29 -7.22
CA SER A 84 -5.61 -5.25 -6.66
C SER A 84 -5.64 -4.60 -5.27
N GLN A 85 -4.53 -3.98 -4.88
CA GLN A 85 -4.45 -3.24 -3.64
C GLN A 85 -3.60 -2.00 -3.81
N VAL A 86 -3.86 -0.99 -3.00
CA VAL A 86 -3.02 0.18 -2.81
C VAL A 86 -2.61 0.20 -1.35
N THR A 87 -1.32 0.36 -1.11
CA THR A 87 -0.77 0.50 0.23
C THR A 87 -0.13 1.88 0.39
N VAL A 88 -0.49 2.61 1.45
CA VAL A 88 0.09 3.92 1.76
C VAL A 88 0.84 3.84 3.09
N ILE A 89 2.12 4.21 3.06
CA ILE A 89 3.01 4.16 4.22
C ILE A 89 3.70 5.51 4.39
N PRO A 90 4.20 5.85 5.59
CA PRO A 90 4.99 7.06 5.76
C PRO A 90 6.35 6.91 5.06
N GLU A 91 6.88 8.01 4.53
CA GLU A 91 8.20 8.10 3.92
C GLU A 91 8.96 9.25 4.61
N GLY A 92 10.03 8.97 5.37
CA GLY A 92 10.91 10.02 5.89
C GLY A 92 10.93 10.27 7.40
N ALA A 93 10.24 9.49 8.23
CA ALA A 93 10.49 9.46 9.68
C ALA A 93 10.47 8.01 10.15
N GLU A 94 11.59 7.57 10.71
CA GLU A 94 11.84 6.27 11.33
C GLU A 94 11.82 5.03 10.42
N HIS A 95 13.04 4.51 10.24
CA HIS A 95 13.37 3.17 9.75
C HIS A 95 12.83 2.03 10.66
N GLU A 96 11.73 2.23 11.41
CA GLU A 96 11.20 1.25 12.36
C GLU A 96 10.51 0.06 11.70
N PHE A 97 10.15 0.15 10.41
CA PHE A 97 9.43 -0.95 9.73
C PHE A 97 10.30 -2.19 9.46
N LEU A 98 11.63 -2.07 9.59
CA LEU A 98 12.59 -3.18 9.63
C LEU A 98 13.25 -3.32 11.01
N GLY A 99 12.55 -2.98 12.10
CA GLY A 99 12.99 -3.25 13.47
C GLY A 99 13.27 -4.74 13.75
N TRP A 100 12.74 -5.66 12.91
CA TRP A 100 13.02 -7.10 12.94
C TRP A 100 14.24 -7.53 12.10
N ALA A 101 14.74 -6.69 11.19
CA ALA A 101 15.97 -6.94 10.41
C ALA A 101 17.21 -6.24 11.00
N CYS A 102 17.02 -5.31 11.94
CA CYS A 102 18.08 -4.73 12.76
C CYS A 102 18.14 -5.41 14.13
N PRO A 103 19.01 -6.41 14.37
CA PRO A 103 19.26 -6.89 15.72
C PRO A 103 20.07 -5.84 16.49
N GLY A 104 19.38 -4.96 17.23
CA GLY A 104 19.91 -4.24 18.39
C GLY A 104 21.02 -3.21 18.15
N LEU A 105 20.67 -2.02 17.66
CA LEU A 105 21.58 -0.87 17.65
C LEU A 105 21.01 0.39 18.33
N GLU A 106 20.24 0.21 19.41
CA GLU A 106 19.80 1.34 20.26
C GLU A 106 19.80 1.04 21.76
N ASN A 107 20.62 0.09 22.21
CA ASN A 107 21.02 -0.02 23.62
C ASN A 107 22.39 0.59 23.85
N SER A 108 22.59 1.85 23.43
CA SER A 108 23.68 2.68 23.96
C SER A 108 23.17 3.50 25.15
N VAL A 109 22.89 2.81 26.26
CA VAL A 109 22.85 3.44 27.59
C VAL A 109 24.01 2.86 28.39
N PHE A 110 25.19 3.40 28.14
CA PHE A 110 26.27 3.37 29.12
C PHE A 110 26.02 4.55 30.09
N PRO A 111 25.68 4.34 31.37
CA PRO A 111 26.24 5.19 32.39
C PRO A 111 27.59 4.58 32.75
N ALA A 112 28.66 5.28 32.36
CA ALA A 112 29.97 5.08 32.94
C ALA A 112 29.87 5.36 34.44
N LEU A 113 29.66 4.31 35.25
CA LEU A 113 29.93 4.37 36.69
C LEU A 113 31.43 4.14 36.88
N SER A 114 32.20 5.20 36.63
CA SER A 114 33.54 5.37 37.15
C SER A 114 33.46 6.23 38.41
N LEU A 115 33.87 5.64 39.53
CA LEU A 115 34.56 6.21 40.71
C LEU A 115 34.30 5.24 41.87
N ALA A 116 35.17 4.26 42.09
CA ALA A 116 36.45 4.35 42.81
C ALA A 116 36.27 4.56 44.31
N GLY A 117 36.91 3.67 45.09
CA GLY A 117 37.46 3.97 46.41
C GLY A 117 36.49 3.92 47.57
#